data_AF-A0A2M8Y432-F1
#
_entry.id   AF-A0A2M8Y432-F1
#
_cell.length_a   1.000
_cell.length_b   1.000
_cell.length_c   1.000
_cell.angle_alpha   90.00
_cell.angle_beta   90.00
_cell.angle_gamma   90.00
#
_symmetry.space_group_name_H-M   'P 1'
#
loop_
_entity.id
_entity.type
_entity.pdbx_description
1 polymer ?
#
loop_
_entity_poly.entity_id
_entity_poly.type
_entity_poly.pdbx_seq_one_letter_code
_entity_poly.pdbx_strand_id
1 'polypeptide(L)'
;MINKRLLIKNLLAHNDESSFYDKKRQLNLHTREGKAKFLKHICALSNSNPTNNSYIVVGVEDENNEIVGDDFFDDSRIQNLVNAFLENPPRIQYENVPFPNLPKDKVIGLVTIKPNSKTSFFKKGIHTIPANTIFVRRGSNTMPIEGEVEKNHQNTETVIGIENNSRNSIKYTLDGVIDFMNYRHKDMAPKYNVFKELFVICWAGIVKKSKNITYLSRVDIELINEQIKLFYSAQDVVEINYDEDSFTIIEYVPLGLNDKTSYYPLEQQTIHFHDNGYYKIDRKILFEPPEYNKKMLFHIYNSNIALLHKLEKNIKLTEREKKDLNHLPSTFMICYLNGFEDAKQKLIDAKELLKPFTQVYLSFKEALRILRKMKYDVQ
;
A
#
# COMPACT_ATOMS: atom_id res chain seq x y z
N MET A 1 -10.26 7.86 -17.96
CA MET A 1 -11.17 7.71 -16.80
C MET A 1 -10.43 8.19 -15.54
N ILE A 2 -11.08 8.85 -14.59
CA ILE A 2 -10.42 9.29 -13.34
C ILE A 2 -10.24 8.06 -12.44
N ASN A 3 -9.01 7.79 -12.02
CA ASN A 3 -8.70 6.79 -11.01
C ASN A 3 -9.10 7.34 -9.63
N LYS A 4 -10.11 6.73 -9.01
CA LYS A 4 -10.71 7.23 -7.77
C LYS A 4 -9.78 7.10 -6.57
N ARG A 5 -8.94 6.06 -6.52
CA ARG A 5 -7.92 5.90 -5.48
C ARG A 5 -6.87 7.00 -5.58
N LEU A 6 -6.40 7.27 -6.80
CA LEU A 6 -5.44 8.35 -7.06
C LEU A 6 -6.05 9.72 -6.75
N LEU A 7 -7.32 9.93 -7.09
CA LEU A 7 -8.06 11.14 -6.74
C LEU A 7 -8.11 11.34 -5.22
N ILE A 8 -8.48 10.30 -4.46
CA ILE A 8 -8.50 10.36 -2.99
C ILE A 8 -7.11 10.69 -2.44
N LYS A 9 -6.04 10.05 -2.94
CA LYS A 9 -4.66 10.35 -2.52
C LYS A 9 -4.27 11.80 -2.82
N ASN A 10 -4.60 12.30 -4.01
CA ASN A 10 -4.30 13.68 -4.40
C ASN A 10 -5.11 14.69 -3.57
N LEU A 11 -6.38 14.41 -3.28
CA LEU A 11 -7.19 15.25 -2.39
C LEU A 11 -6.62 15.29 -0.96
N LEU A 12 -6.21 14.14 -0.42
CA LEU A 12 -5.61 14.05 0.91
C LEU A 12 -4.22 14.72 1.00
N ALA A 13 -3.46 14.71 -0.10
CA ALA A 13 -2.15 15.36 -0.16
C ALA A 13 -2.23 16.89 -0.20
N HIS A 14 -3.38 17.44 -0.62
CA HIS A 14 -3.63 18.88 -0.70
C HIS A 14 -3.96 19.54 0.67
N ASN A 15 -3.31 19.08 1.75
CA ASN A 15 -3.49 19.42 3.18
C ASN A 15 -4.38 20.64 3.52
N ASP A 16 -5.29 20.37 4.47
CA ASP A 16 -6.36 21.20 5.04
C ASP A 16 -7.68 21.24 4.25
N GLU A 17 -8.79 21.04 4.98
CA GLU A 17 -10.15 21.18 4.43
C GLU A 17 -10.26 22.53 3.71
N SER A 18 -10.79 22.52 2.49
CA SER A 18 -10.82 23.69 1.63
C SER A 18 -12.25 24.07 1.26
N SER A 19 -12.37 25.12 0.43
CA SER A 19 -13.64 25.58 -0.10
C SER A 19 -14.29 24.58 -1.07
N PHE A 20 -13.56 23.58 -1.60
CA PHE A 20 -14.07 22.55 -2.51
C PHE A 20 -13.91 21.11 -1.99
N TYR A 21 -13.19 20.92 -0.89
CA TYR A 21 -12.85 19.60 -0.36
C TYR A 21 -13.10 19.52 1.15
N ASP A 22 -13.71 18.42 1.58
CA ASP A 22 -13.99 18.11 2.96
C ASP A 22 -13.62 16.66 3.27
N LYS A 23 -13.22 16.37 4.50
CA LYS A 23 -12.99 14.99 4.97
C LYS A 23 -13.78 14.72 6.24
N LYS A 24 -14.21 13.46 6.40
CA LYS A 24 -15.00 13.04 7.55
C LYS A 24 -14.58 11.63 7.94
N ARG A 25 -14.50 11.38 9.24
CA ARG A 25 -14.22 10.05 9.77
C ARG A 25 -15.30 9.02 9.40
N GLN A 26 -16.58 9.40 9.51
CA GLN A 26 -17.72 8.53 9.25
C GLN A 26 -18.93 9.33 8.76
N LEU A 27 -19.74 8.73 7.89
CA LEU A 27 -20.99 9.31 7.41
C LEU A 27 -22.20 8.85 8.23
N ASN A 28 -22.67 9.71 9.13
CA ASN A 28 -23.82 9.41 9.98
C ASN A 28 -25.15 9.79 9.30
N LEU A 29 -25.74 8.89 8.51
CA LEU A 29 -27.05 9.15 7.86
C LEU A 29 -28.26 8.56 8.59
N HIS A 30 -28.08 7.91 9.75
CA HIS A 30 -29.18 7.29 10.49
C HIS A 30 -29.93 8.26 11.40
N THR A 31 -29.26 9.32 11.86
CA THR A 31 -29.86 10.30 12.78
C THR A 31 -30.29 11.57 12.04
N ARG A 32 -31.29 12.28 12.58
CA ARG A 32 -31.75 13.56 12.00
C ARG A 32 -30.65 14.63 12.03
N GLU A 33 -29.83 14.63 13.07
CA GLU A 33 -28.66 15.51 13.19
C GLU A 33 -27.60 15.20 12.15
N GLY A 34 -27.23 13.93 11.97
CA GLY A 34 -26.21 13.53 11.01
C GLY A 34 -26.62 13.81 9.56
N LYS A 35 -27.89 13.56 9.21
CA LYS A 35 -28.49 13.99 7.93
C LYS A 35 -28.40 15.51 7.74
N ALA A 36 -28.71 16.29 8.79
CA ALA A 36 -28.65 17.75 8.73
C ALA A 36 -27.21 18.25 8.49
N LYS A 37 -26.23 17.69 9.21
CA LYS A 37 -24.80 18.01 9.01
C LYS A 37 -24.37 17.70 7.59
N PHE A 38 -24.65 16.50 7.09
CA PHE A 38 -24.29 16.10 5.73
C PHE A 38 -24.91 17.04 4.67
N LEU A 39 -26.22 17.29 4.76
CA LEU A 39 -26.92 18.21 3.85
C LEU A 39 -26.35 19.64 3.90
N LYS A 40 -25.95 20.10 5.09
CA LYS A 40 -25.29 21.40 5.27
C LYS A 40 -23.98 21.47 4.49
N HIS A 41 -23.15 20.43 4.55
CA HIS A 41 -21.89 20.35 3.79
C HIS A 41 -22.15 20.30 2.28
N ILE A 42 -23.08 19.47 1.82
CA ILE A 42 -23.45 19.39 0.39
C ILE A 42 -23.91 20.74 -0.16
N CYS A 43 -24.82 21.41 0.56
CA CYS A 43 -25.33 22.72 0.18
C CYS A 43 -24.21 23.76 0.09
N ALA A 44 -23.35 23.81 1.11
CA ALA A 44 -22.24 24.76 1.17
C ALA A 44 -21.19 24.55 0.07
N LEU A 45 -20.79 23.30 -0.16
CA LEU A 45 -19.79 22.96 -1.18
C LEU A 45 -20.32 23.23 -2.58
N SER A 46 -21.57 22.88 -2.86
CA SER A 46 -22.22 23.17 -4.15
C SER A 46 -22.27 24.67 -4.44
N ASN A 47 -22.73 25.46 -3.47
CA ASN A 47 -22.88 26.91 -3.64
C ASN A 47 -21.54 27.63 -3.78
N SER A 48 -20.48 27.15 -3.12
CA SER A 48 -19.14 27.72 -3.23
C SER A 48 -18.39 27.33 -4.52
N ASN A 49 -18.87 26.33 -5.25
CA ASN A 49 -18.17 25.77 -6.43
C ASN A 49 -19.14 25.56 -7.62
N PRO A 50 -19.69 26.65 -8.19
CA PRO A 50 -20.66 26.56 -9.29
C PRO A 50 -20.08 26.03 -10.60
N THR A 51 -18.75 26.00 -10.77
CA THR A 51 -18.07 25.66 -12.04
C THR A 51 -17.13 24.46 -11.97
N ASN A 52 -16.89 23.89 -10.79
CA ASN A 52 -16.03 22.72 -10.61
C ASN A 52 -16.69 21.69 -9.69
N ASN A 53 -16.19 20.46 -9.71
CA ASN A 53 -16.61 19.46 -8.74
C ASN A 53 -16.13 19.83 -7.34
N SER A 54 -16.89 19.39 -6.32
CA SER A 54 -16.45 19.39 -4.92
C SER A 54 -16.46 17.97 -4.38
N TYR A 55 -15.67 17.73 -3.34
CA TYR A 55 -15.43 16.38 -2.83
C TYR A 55 -15.62 16.30 -1.32
N ILE A 56 -16.22 15.20 -0.87
CA ILE A 56 -16.16 14.77 0.54
C ILE A 56 -15.53 13.37 0.56
N VAL A 57 -14.42 13.22 1.28
CA VAL A 57 -13.78 11.91 1.51
C VAL A 57 -14.17 11.40 2.89
N VAL A 58 -14.76 10.21 2.93
CA VAL A 58 -15.30 9.59 4.15
C VAL A 58 -14.48 8.36 4.50
N GLY A 59 -14.17 8.18 5.79
CA GLY A 59 -13.35 7.08 6.29
C GLY A 59 -11.89 7.48 6.53
N VAL A 60 -11.64 8.78 6.76
CA VAL A 60 -10.31 9.33 7.02
C VAL A 60 -10.34 10.18 8.30
N GLU A 61 -9.33 10.03 9.16
CA GLU A 61 -9.21 10.83 10.38
C GLU A 61 -8.71 12.26 10.12
N ASP A 62 -9.20 13.21 10.92
CA ASP A 62 -8.97 14.64 10.71
C ASP A 62 -7.54 15.07 11.05
N GLU A 63 -6.89 14.45 12.04
CA GLU A 63 -5.57 14.90 12.53
C GLU A 63 -4.40 14.44 11.64
N ASN A 64 -4.40 13.17 11.22
CA ASN A 64 -3.23 12.56 10.56
C ASN A 64 -3.49 12.08 9.11
N ASN A 65 -4.66 12.37 8.53
CA ASN A 65 -5.10 11.79 7.25
C ASN A 65 -5.07 10.25 7.23
N GLU A 66 -5.21 9.62 8.41
CA GLU A 66 -5.16 8.17 8.53
C GLU A 66 -6.42 7.54 7.93
N ILE A 67 -6.24 6.57 7.05
CA ILE A 67 -7.32 5.89 6.32
C ILE A 67 -7.85 4.75 7.20
N VAL A 68 -9.01 4.98 7.82
CA VAL A 68 -9.66 4.03 8.74
C VAL A 68 -10.80 3.22 8.10
N GLY A 69 -11.32 3.72 6.97
CA GLY A 69 -12.46 3.16 6.25
C GLY A 69 -13.80 3.38 6.96
N ASP A 70 -14.86 3.41 6.17
CA ASP A 70 -16.26 3.52 6.60
C ASP A 70 -17.09 2.36 6.02
N ASP A 71 -18.33 2.24 6.48
CA ASP A 71 -19.31 1.27 6.02
C ASP A 71 -19.76 1.56 4.57
N PHE A 72 -20.28 0.52 3.90
CA PHE A 72 -20.80 0.65 2.54
C PHE A 72 -22.13 1.41 2.52
N PHE A 73 -22.25 2.40 1.62
CA PHE A 73 -23.50 3.13 1.40
C PHE A 73 -24.02 2.99 -0.04
N ASP A 74 -25.34 2.96 -0.17
CA ASP A 74 -26.05 2.99 -1.45
C ASP A 74 -26.21 4.44 -1.93
N ASP A 75 -25.60 4.76 -3.07
CA ASP A 75 -25.63 6.08 -3.71
C ASP A 75 -27.07 6.61 -3.91
N SER A 76 -28.02 5.73 -4.26
CA SER A 76 -29.40 6.12 -4.51
C SER A 76 -30.07 6.73 -3.29
N ARG A 77 -29.74 6.23 -2.09
CA ARG A 77 -30.27 6.76 -0.82
C ARG A 77 -29.74 8.16 -0.53
N ILE A 78 -28.51 8.44 -0.92
CA ILE A 78 -27.85 9.72 -0.66
C ILE A 78 -28.43 10.79 -1.59
N GLN A 79 -28.53 10.52 -2.90
CA GLN A 79 -29.15 11.49 -3.83
C GLN A 79 -30.62 11.76 -3.47
N ASN A 80 -31.38 10.73 -3.06
CA ASN A 80 -32.76 10.91 -2.61
C ASN A 80 -32.86 11.78 -1.35
N LEU A 81 -31.94 11.63 -0.40
CA LEU A 81 -31.88 12.48 0.79
C LEU A 81 -31.64 13.96 0.40
N VAL A 82 -30.69 14.22 -0.49
CA VAL A 82 -30.39 15.58 -0.98
C VAL A 82 -31.62 16.18 -1.68
N ASN A 83 -32.25 15.42 -2.58
CA ASN A 83 -33.44 15.86 -3.31
C ASN A 83 -34.64 16.15 -2.40
N ALA A 84 -34.76 15.44 -1.27
CA ALA A 84 -35.88 15.61 -0.35
C ALA A 84 -35.83 16.94 0.43
N PHE A 85 -34.63 17.45 0.72
CA PHE A 85 -34.41 18.59 1.62
C PHE A 85 -33.92 19.86 0.93
N LEU A 86 -33.28 19.76 -0.23
CA LEU A 86 -32.79 20.92 -0.97
C LEU A 86 -33.70 21.27 -2.15
N GLU A 87 -33.83 22.57 -2.39
CA GLU A 87 -34.24 23.14 -3.67
C GLU A 87 -33.02 23.33 -4.56
N ASN A 88 -33.17 23.19 -5.88
CA ASN A 88 -32.07 23.13 -6.84
C ASN A 88 -30.92 22.18 -6.39
N PRO A 89 -31.20 20.93 -5.96
CA PRO A 89 -30.18 20.05 -5.42
C PRO A 89 -29.05 19.81 -6.43
N PRO A 90 -27.77 19.82 -6.02
CA PRO A 90 -26.69 19.40 -6.89
C PRO A 90 -26.84 17.91 -7.21
N ARG A 91 -26.34 17.51 -8.38
CA ARG A 91 -26.13 16.11 -8.68
C ARG A 91 -24.93 15.63 -7.86
N ILE A 92 -25.14 14.60 -7.06
CA ILE A 92 -24.11 13.96 -6.28
C ILE A 92 -23.89 12.54 -6.79
N GLN A 93 -22.68 12.04 -6.57
CA GLN A 93 -22.32 10.67 -6.84
C GLN A 93 -21.49 10.18 -5.66
N TYR A 94 -21.97 9.13 -5.01
CA TYR A 94 -21.26 8.42 -3.95
C TYR A 94 -20.62 7.15 -4.52
N GLU A 95 -19.32 7.00 -4.32
CA GLU A 95 -18.56 5.83 -4.75
C GLU A 95 -17.92 5.17 -3.53
N ASN A 96 -18.20 3.87 -3.36
CA ASN A 96 -17.51 3.02 -2.39
C ASN A 96 -16.17 2.60 -3.01
N VAL A 97 -15.07 3.25 -2.61
CA VAL A 97 -13.74 3.00 -3.19
C VAL A 97 -12.96 2.05 -2.28
N PRO A 98 -12.66 0.81 -2.71
CA PRO A 98 -11.82 -0.10 -1.92
C PRO A 98 -10.40 0.47 -1.83
N PHE A 99 -9.79 0.45 -0.65
CA PHE A 99 -8.43 0.94 -0.43
C PHE A 99 -7.49 -0.18 0.07
N PRO A 100 -6.20 -0.18 -0.31
CA PRO A 100 -5.25 -1.15 0.21
C PRO A 100 -5.18 -1.10 1.75
N ASN A 101 -4.98 -2.25 2.39
CA ASN A 101 -4.87 -2.43 3.84
C ASN A 101 -6.16 -2.14 4.66
N LEU A 102 -7.31 -1.92 4.02
CA LEU A 102 -8.60 -1.90 4.72
C LEU A 102 -9.20 -3.32 4.83
N PRO A 103 -9.93 -3.61 5.93
CA PRO A 103 -10.77 -4.80 6.04
C PRO A 103 -11.74 -4.94 4.87
N LYS A 104 -12.14 -6.18 4.54
CA LYS A 104 -13.00 -6.48 3.36
C LYS A 104 -14.36 -5.80 3.40
N ASP A 105 -14.86 -5.50 4.59
CA ASP A 105 -16.14 -4.87 4.89
C ASP A 105 -16.05 -3.33 4.93
N LYS A 106 -14.85 -2.76 4.78
CA LYS A 106 -14.63 -1.31 4.83
C LYS A 106 -14.20 -0.74 3.49
N VAL A 107 -14.66 0.47 3.22
CA VAL A 107 -14.36 1.24 2.00
C VAL A 107 -14.07 2.69 2.34
N ILE A 108 -13.52 3.44 1.38
CA ILE A 108 -13.49 4.89 1.45
C ILE A 108 -14.65 5.43 0.64
N GLY A 109 -15.51 6.21 1.29
CA GLY A 109 -16.61 6.88 0.63
C GLY A 109 -16.11 8.12 -0.09
N LEU A 110 -16.25 8.17 -1.41
CA LEU A 110 -15.98 9.37 -2.19
C LEU A 110 -17.31 9.99 -2.63
N VAL A 111 -17.64 11.14 -2.05
CA VAL A 111 -18.78 11.96 -2.50
C VAL A 111 -18.27 12.97 -3.53
N THR A 112 -18.71 12.85 -4.78
CA THR A 112 -18.49 13.86 -5.81
C THR A 112 -19.75 14.71 -5.97
N ILE A 113 -19.65 16.00 -5.68
CA ILE A 113 -20.71 16.99 -5.86
C ILE A 113 -20.45 17.69 -7.19
N LYS A 114 -21.36 17.57 -8.14
CA LYS A 114 -21.23 18.19 -9.46
C LYS A 114 -21.50 19.69 -9.39
N PRO A 115 -20.85 20.49 -10.26
CA PRO A 115 -21.11 21.92 -10.35
C PRO A 115 -22.59 22.17 -10.64
N ASN A 116 -23.15 23.17 -9.95
CA ASN A 116 -24.54 23.56 -10.07
C ASN A 116 -24.62 25.07 -10.29
N SER A 117 -25.24 25.48 -11.39
CA SER A 117 -25.37 26.90 -11.75
C SER A 117 -26.41 27.64 -10.93
N LYS A 118 -27.31 26.91 -10.27
CA LYS A 118 -28.38 27.45 -9.41
C LYS A 118 -28.00 27.33 -7.95
N THR A 119 -28.35 28.34 -7.16
CA THR A 119 -28.18 28.33 -5.71
C THR A 119 -29.06 27.25 -5.08
N SER A 120 -28.41 26.35 -4.35
CA SER A 120 -29.06 25.33 -3.52
C SER A 120 -29.44 25.90 -2.16
N PHE A 121 -30.62 25.58 -1.65
CA PHE A 121 -31.07 26.00 -0.31
C PHE A 121 -32.03 24.99 0.31
N PHE A 122 -32.20 25.06 1.63
CA PHE A 122 -33.07 24.13 2.35
C PHE A 122 -34.55 24.47 2.11
N LYS A 123 -35.29 23.69 1.33
CA LYS A 123 -36.75 23.89 1.17
C LYS A 123 -37.56 23.46 2.39
N LYS A 124 -36.98 22.64 3.27
CA LYS A 124 -37.59 22.15 4.52
C LYS A 124 -36.53 22.13 5.63
N GLY A 125 -36.95 22.47 6.84
CA GLY A 125 -36.07 22.46 8.01
C GLY A 125 -35.71 21.04 8.48
N ILE A 126 -34.50 20.88 9.00
CA ILE A 126 -34.00 19.62 9.55
C ILE A 126 -33.10 19.87 10.76
N HIS A 127 -33.40 19.22 11.90
CA HIS A 127 -32.71 19.44 13.16
C HIS A 127 -32.70 20.93 13.54
N THR A 128 -31.53 21.57 13.63
CA THR A 128 -31.35 23.00 13.96
C THR A 128 -31.32 23.91 12.73
N ILE A 129 -31.46 23.36 11.52
CA ILE A 129 -31.41 24.12 10.27
C ILE A 129 -32.83 24.53 9.86
N PRO A 130 -33.15 25.83 9.81
CA PRO A 130 -34.44 26.33 9.35
C PRO A 130 -34.66 26.09 7.84
N ALA A 131 -35.91 26.23 7.40
CA ALA A 131 -36.19 26.32 5.97
C ALA A 131 -35.65 27.64 5.39
N ASN A 132 -35.47 27.67 4.08
CA ASN A 132 -34.91 28.76 3.27
C ASN A 132 -33.48 29.18 3.64
N THR A 133 -32.76 28.38 4.44
CA THR A 133 -31.36 28.67 4.75
C THR A 133 -30.46 28.31 3.56
N ILE A 134 -29.56 29.22 3.21
CA ILE A 134 -28.50 29.04 2.23
C ILE A 134 -27.17 28.91 2.99
N PHE A 135 -26.35 27.94 2.61
CA PHE A 135 -24.99 27.81 3.15
C PHE A 135 -23.96 28.02 2.05
N VAL A 136 -22.82 28.60 2.42
CA VAL A 136 -21.61 28.69 1.61
C VAL A 136 -20.41 28.28 2.44
N ARG A 137 -19.36 27.80 1.77
CA ARG A 137 -18.08 27.43 2.35
C ARG A 137 -17.03 28.52 2.11
N ARG A 138 -16.34 28.96 3.16
CA ARG A 138 -15.22 29.91 3.14
C ARG A 138 -14.04 29.28 3.87
N GLY A 139 -13.01 28.88 3.14
CA GLY A 139 -11.97 27.99 3.67
C GLY A 139 -12.59 26.66 4.14
N SER A 140 -12.23 26.20 5.34
CA SER A 140 -12.82 25.03 6.00
C SER A 140 -14.16 25.28 6.70
N ASN A 141 -14.64 26.53 6.76
CA ASN A 141 -15.83 26.89 7.51
C ASN A 141 -17.09 26.96 6.64
N THR A 142 -18.21 26.45 7.17
CA THR A 142 -19.53 26.55 6.54
C THR A 142 -20.39 27.57 7.26
N MET A 143 -20.80 28.63 6.54
CA MET A 143 -21.56 29.76 7.09
C MET A 143 -22.92 29.89 6.40
N PRO A 144 -24.00 30.20 7.16
CA PRO A 144 -25.25 30.61 6.56
C PRO A 144 -25.12 32.02 6.00
N ILE A 145 -25.86 32.33 4.92
CA ILE A 145 -25.94 33.67 4.37
C ILE A 145 -27.40 34.08 4.12
N GLU A 146 -27.62 35.38 4.08
CA GLU A 146 -28.87 36.00 3.65
C GLU A 146 -28.64 36.62 2.26
N GLY A 147 -29.55 36.37 1.31
CA GLY A 147 -29.47 36.91 -0.05
C GLY A 147 -28.81 35.98 -1.08
N GLU A 148 -28.27 36.55 -2.15
CA GLU A 148 -27.71 35.79 -3.27
C GLU A 148 -26.29 35.29 -3.00
N VAL A 149 -25.97 34.12 -3.54
CA VAL A 149 -24.61 33.56 -3.51
C VAL A 149 -23.78 34.21 -4.60
N GLU A 150 -22.70 34.88 -4.23
CA GLU A 150 -21.68 35.34 -5.19
C GLU A 150 -21.01 34.14 -5.85
N LYS A 151 -20.96 34.14 -7.19
CA LYS A 151 -20.30 33.08 -7.95
C LYS A 151 -18.79 33.17 -7.74
N ASN A 152 -18.22 32.12 -7.17
CA ASN A 152 -16.77 31.97 -6.99
C ASN A 152 -16.21 30.97 -8.02
N HIS A 153 -15.08 31.33 -8.63
CA HIS A 153 -14.38 30.49 -9.62
C HIS A 153 -12.95 30.14 -9.22
N GLN A 154 -12.48 30.55 -8.03
CA GLN A 154 -11.09 30.42 -7.58
C GLN A 154 -10.57 28.98 -7.59
N ASN A 155 -11.43 27.98 -7.31
CA ASN A 155 -11.02 26.58 -7.22
C ASN A 155 -10.96 25.86 -8.57
N THR A 156 -11.44 26.50 -9.65
CA THR A 156 -11.67 25.81 -10.93
C THR A 156 -10.37 25.21 -11.47
N GLU A 157 -9.29 25.99 -11.53
CA GLU A 157 -7.99 25.52 -12.04
C GLU A 157 -7.38 24.45 -11.13
N THR A 158 -7.44 24.65 -9.80
CA THR A 158 -6.92 23.68 -8.83
C THR A 158 -7.62 22.34 -8.93
N VAL A 159 -8.96 22.33 -8.99
CA VAL A 159 -9.74 21.10 -9.10
C VAL A 159 -9.49 20.40 -10.43
N ILE A 160 -9.43 21.14 -11.54
CA ILE A 160 -9.06 20.57 -12.84
C ILE A 160 -7.66 19.94 -12.79
N GLY A 161 -6.70 20.61 -12.15
CA GLY A 161 -5.34 20.09 -11.94
C GLY A 161 -5.34 18.78 -11.16
N ILE A 162 -6.04 18.73 -10.02
CA ILE A 162 -6.20 17.53 -9.20
C ILE A 162 -6.87 16.40 -10.00
N GLU A 163 -7.98 16.67 -10.67
CA GLU A 163 -8.69 15.68 -11.48
C GLU A 163 -7.82 15.13 -12.61
N ASN A 164 -7.07 15.99 -13.31
CA ASN A 164 -6.17 15.59 -14.39
C ASN A 164 -5.01 14.73 -13.87
N ASN A 165 -4.40 15.11 -12.75
CA ASN A 165 -3.37 14.31 -12.07
C ASN A 165 -3.92 12.99 -11.53
N SER A 166 -5.24 12.85 -11.43
CA SER A 166 -5.93 11.65 -10.97
C SER A 166 -6.43 10.77 -12.12
N ARG A 167 -6.18 11.14 -13.38
CA ARG A 167 -6.50 10.30 -14.53
C ARG A 167 -5.37 9.30 -14.75
N ASN A 168 -5.69 8.00 -14.82
CA ASN A 168 -4.80 7.04 -15.45
C ASN A 168 -4.78 7.39 -16.95
N SER A 169 -3.75 8.11 -17.38
CA SER A 169 -3.53 8.33 -18.81
C SER A 169 -2.91 7.07 -19.38
N ILE A 170 -3.46 6.56 -20.49
CA ILE A 170 -2.83 5.50 -21.29
C ILE A 170 -1.37 5.87 -21.59
N LYS A 171 -1.12 7.16 -21.84
CA LYS A 171 0.24 7.69 -22.00
C LYS A 171 1.12 7.38 -20.79
N TYR A 172 0.68 7.66 -19.57
CA TYR A 172 1.48 7.37 -18.36
C TYR A 172 1.73 5.88 -18.18
N THR A 173 0.72 5.03 -18.42
CA THR A 173 0.91 3.59 -18.35
C THR A 173 1.92 3.11 -19.40
N LEU A 174 1.80 3.57 -20.65
CA LEU A 174 2.73 3.23 -21.72
C LEU A 174 4.14 3.76 -21.45
N ASP A 175 4.27 5.02 -21.03
CA ASP A 175 5.55 5.63 -20.67
C ASP A 175 6.20 4.84 -19.52
N GLY A 176 5.43 4.44 -18.51
CA GLY A 176 5.91 3.62 -17.39
C GLY A 176 6.36 2.22 -17.81
N VAL A 177 5.62 1.55 -18.71
CA VAL A 177 6.02 0.26 -19.28
C VAL A 177 7.30 0.42 -20.12
N ILE A 178 7.34 1.40 -21.03
CA ILE A 178 8.50 1.67 -21.89
C ILE A 178 9.73 1.97 -21.03
N ASP A 179 9.57 2.76 -19.96
CA ASP A 179 10.65 3.09 -19.04
C ASP A 179 11.17 1.88 -18.27
N PHE A 180 10.26 1.08 -17.72
CA PHE A 180 10.63 -0.17 -17.03
C PHE A 180 11.40 -1.11 -17.96
N MET A 181 10.91 -1.28 -19.19
CA MET A 181 11.44 -2.23 -20.16
C MET A 181 12.76 -1.78 -20.79
N ASN A 182 12.92 -0.49 -21.12
CA ASN A 182 14.03 0.00 -21.95
C ASN A 182 15.12 0.74 -21.18
N TYR A 183 14.81 1.35 -20.04
CA TYR A 183 15.76 2.20 -19.31
C TYR A 183 16.16 1.58 -17.98
N ARG A 184 15.19 1.21 -17.12
CA ARG A 184 15.49 0.76 -15.75
C ARG A 184 16.06 -0.65 -15.65
N HIS A 185 15.56 -1.58 -16.47
CA HIS A 185 15.87 -3.00 -16.33
C HIS A 185 16.30 -3.66 -17.65
N LYS A 186 16.87 -2.89 -18.58
CA LYS A 186 17.26 -3.36 -19.93
C LYS A 186 18.09 -4.66 -19.91
N ASP A 187 18.98 -4.79 -18.93
CA ASP A 187 19.89 -5.94 -18.81
C ASP A 187 19.34 -7.11 -17.98
N MET A 188 18.05 -7.06 -17.58
CA MET A 188 17.42 -8.04 -16.68
C MET A 188 16.20 -8.74 -17.31
N ALA A 189 16.18 -8.81 -18.65
CA ALA A 189 15.11 -9.46 -19.44
C ALA A 189 13.69 -9.12 -18.93
N PRO A 190 13.33 -7.82 -18.93
CA PRO A 190 12.09 -7.36 -18.34
C PRO A 190 10.89 -7.91 -19.14
N LYS A 191 9.78 -8.09 -18.44
CA LYS A 191 8.52 -8.62 -18.95
C LYS A 191 7.36 -7.80 -18.43
N TYR A 192 6.22 -7.90 -19.10
CA TYR A 192 4.97 -7.33 -18.64
C TYR A 192 3.82 -8.28 -18.92
N ASN A 193 2.72 -8.11 -18.18
CA ASN A 193 1.44 -8.75 -18.46
C ASN A 193 0.30 -7.79 -18.11
N VAL A 194 -0.78 -7.87 -18.88
CA VAL A 194 -2.00 -7.08 -18.65
C VAL A 194 -3.09 -8.00 -18.08
N PHE A 195 -3.64 -7.64 -16.93
CA PHE A 195 -4.74 -8.35 -16.27
C PHE A 195 -6.03 -7.53 -16.35
N LYS A 196 -7.12 -8.19 -16.73
CA LYS A 196 -8.48 -7.62 -16.81
C LYS A 196 -8.56 -6.32 -17.62
N GLU A 197 -7.65 -6.12 -18.58
CA GLU A 197 -7.46 -4.88 -19.37
C GLU A 197 -7.16 -3.60 -18.55
N LEU A 198 -7.03 -3.70 -17.22
CA LEU A 198 -6.96 -2.58 -16.30
C LEU A 198 -5.62 -2.47 -15.58
N PHE A 199 -4.91 -3.59 -15.43
CA PHE A 199 -3.71 -3.68 -14.61
C PHE A 199 -2.53 -4.17 -15.43
N VAL A 200 -1.45 -3.40 -15.44
CA VAL A 200 -0.19 -3.75 -16.08
C VAL A 200 0.84 -4.01 -15.01
N ILE A 201 1.24 -5.27 -14.88
CA ILE A 201 2.41 -5.64 -14.07
C ILE A 201 3.62 -5.69 -14.98
N CYS A 202 4.70 -5.04 -14.56
CA CYS A 202 6.03 -5.22 -15.11
C CYS A 202 6.92 -5.94 -14.10
N TRP A 203 7.80 -6.81 -14.58
CA TRP A 203 8.80 -7.44 -13.72
C TRP A 203 10.10 -7.70 -14.47
N ALA A 204 11.21 -7.69 -13.74
CA ALA A 204 12.53 -7.99 -14.27
C ALA A 204 13.36 -8.74 -13.23
N GLY A 205 14.31 -9.55 -13.69
CA GLY A 205 15.22 -10.25 -12.79
C GLY A 205 16.26 -11.06 -13.53
N ILE A 206 17.38 -11.31 -12.87
CA ILE A 206 18.45 -12.15 -13.40
C ILE A 206 18.04 -13.62 -13.24
N VAL A 207 17.86 -14.28 -14.39
CA VAL A 207 17.50 -15.69 -14.47
C VAL A 207 18.60 -16.57 -13.86
N LYS A 208 18.20 -17.42 -12.90
CA LYS A 208 19.03 -18.48 -12.32
C LYS A 208 18.34 -19.81 -12.52
N LYS A 209 19.05 -20.77 -13.11
CA LYS A 209 18.57 -22.15 -13.23
C LYS A 209 19.22 -22.98 -12.11
N SER A 210 18.40 -23.66 -11.32
CA SER A 210 18.88 -24.66 -10.37
C SER A 210 17.96 -25.87 -10.45
N LYS A 211 18.53 -27.03 -10.80
CA LYS A 211 17.77 -28.23 -11.17
C LYS A 211 16.80 -27.90 -12.34
N ASN A 212 15.52 -28.26 -12.23
CA ASN A 212 14.46 -28.00 -13.21
C ASN A 212 13.65 -26.73 -12.96
N ILE A 213 13.98 -25.94 -11.93
CA ILE A 213 13.23 -24.72 -11.58
C ILE A 213 14.00 -23.51 -12.08
N THR A 214 13.29 -22.60 -12.73
CA THR A 214 13.82 -21.31 -13.17
C THR A 214 13.46 -20.26 -12.13
N TYR A 215 14.49 -19.72 -11.48
CA TYR A 215 14.33 -18.65 -10.51
C TYR A 215 14.77 -17.31 -11.09
N LEU A 216 14.33 -16.23 -10.46
CA LEU A 216 14.78 -14.87 -10.72
C LEU A 216 15.47 -14.34 -9.47
N SER A 217 16.58 -13.64 -9.64
CA SER A 217 17.28 -12.93 -8.56
C SER A 217 17.46 -11.46 -8.94
N ARG A 218 17.69 -10.57 -7.95
CA ARG A 218 17.69 -9.11 -8.19
C ARG A 218 16.38 -8.67 -8.86
N VAL A 219 15.27 -9.05 -8.24
CA VAL A 219 13.95 -8.92 -8.86
C VAL A 219 13.31 -7.60 -8.52
N ASP A 220 12.73 -6.98 -9.54
CA ASP A 220 11.87 -5.81 -9.44
C ASP A 220 10.50 -6.16 -10.05
N ILE A 221 9.42 -5.91 -9.30
CA ILE A 221 8.04 -6.20 -9.72
C ILE A 221 7.18 -4.97 -9.38
N GLU A 222 6.51 -4.42 -10.38
CA GLU A 222 5.74 -3.18 -10.26
C GLU A 222 4.35 -3.32 -10.89
N LEU A 223 3.35 -2.77 -10.22
CA LEU A 223 2.03 -2.49 -10.79
C LEU A 223 2.04 -1.07 -11.34
N ILE A 224 2.24 -0.93 -12.65
CA ILE A 224 2.53 0.34 -13.32
C ILE A 224 1.37 1.33 -13.18
N ASN A 225 0.13 0.86 -13.36
CA ASN A 225 -1.07 1.71 -13.33
C ASN A 225 -1.30 2.40 -11.98
N GLU A 226 -0.77 1.84 -10.90
CA GLU A 226 -0.89 2.43 -9.55
C GLU A 226 0.45 2.96 -9.02
N GLN A 227 1.54 2.84 -9.78
CA GLN A 227 2.90 3.20 -9.36
C GLN A 227 3.33 2.51 -8.06
N ILE A 228 2.90 1.25 -7.89
CA ILE A 228 3.19 0.45 -6.69
C ILE A 228 4.30 -0.53 -7.00
N LYS A 229 5.35 -0.53 -6.18
CA LYS A 229 6.36 -1.57 -6.16
C LYS A 229 5.86 -2.76 -5.33
N LEU A 230 5.53 -3.85 -6.01
CA LEU A 230 4.99 -5.07 -5.39
C LEU A 230 6.08 -5.88 -4.71
N PHE A 231 7.26 -5.96 -5.33
CA PHE A 231 8.41 -6.67 -4.78
C PHE A 231 9.70 -6.02 -5.27
N TYR A 232 10.67 -5.89 -4.37
CA TYR A 232 12.03 -5.52 -4.71
C TYR A 232 13.01 -6.24 -3.81
N SER A 233 13.94 -6.96 -4.41
CA SER A 233 15.06 -7.50 -3.66
C SER A 233 16.29 -7.68 -4.52
N ALA A 234 17.43 -7.21 -4.00
CA ALA A 234 18.74 -7.43 -4.61
C ALA A 234 19.34 -8.81 -4.31
N GLN A 235 18.83 -9.53 -3.31
CA GLN A 235 19.43 -10.77 -2.81
C GLN A 235 18.50 -11.97 -2.88
N ASP A 236 17.19 -11.73 -2.83
CA ASP A 236 16.22 -12.82 -2.81
C ASP A 236 16.09 -13.48 -4.17
N VAL A 237 15.70 -14.74 -4.09
CA VAL A 237 15.42 -15.59 -5.22
C VAL A 237 13.93 -15.81 -5.23
N VAL A 238 13.27 -15.55 -6.35
CA VAL A 238 11.82 -15.72 -6.46
C VAL A 238 11.45 -16.58 -7.65
N GLU A 239 10.32 -17.22 -7.54
CA GLU A 239 9.59 -17.82 -8.64
C GLU A 239 8.34 -16.98 -8.92
N ILE A 240 8.03 -16.77 -10.19
CA ILE A 240 6.87 -16.00 -10.63
C ILE A 240 6.00 -16.90 -11.49
N ASN A 241 4.75 -17.04 -11.08
CA ASN A 241 3.72 -17.79 -11.80
C ASN A 241 2.49 -16.88 -11.98
N TYR A 242 1.84 -16.93 -13.13
CA TYR A 242 0.64 -16.13 -13.38
C TYR A 242 -0.29 -16.82 -14.38
N ASP A 243 -1.57 -16.50 -14.29
CA ASP A 243 -2.62 -16.90 -15.22
C ASP A 243 -3.40 -15.65 -15.69
N GLU A 244 -4.63 -15.81 -16.17
CA GLU A 244 -5.45 -14.69 -16.65
C GLU A 244 -5.90 -13.74 -15.53
N ASP A 245 -6.00 -14.25 -14.29
CA ASP A 245 -6.67 -13.58 -13.18
C ASP A 245 -5.74 -13.31 -12.00
N SER A 246 -4.54 -13.89 -11.99
CA SER A 246 -3.65 -13.82 -10.85
C SER A 246 -2.17 -13.75 -11.20
N PHE A 247 -1.42 -13.08 -10.33
CA PHE A 247 0.04 -13.01 -10.36
C PHE A 247 0.59 -13.46 -9.01
N THR A 248 1.37 -14.53 -8.99
CA THR A 248 1.92 -15.16 -7.78
C THR A 248 3.43 -15.04 -7.75
N ILE A 249 3.94 -14.58 -6.61
CA ILE A 249 5.36 -14.46 -6.29
C ILE A 249 5.64 -15.43 -5.13
N ILE A 250 6.57 -16.35 -5.33
CA ILE A 250 7.06 -17.23 -4.27
C ILE A 250 8.51 -16.83 -3.97
N GLU A 251 8.74 -16.26 -2.79
CA GLU A 251 10.06 -15.92 -2.29
C GLU A 251 10.75 -17.19 -1.77
N TYR A 252 12.02 -17.37 -2.12
CA TYR A 252 12.87 -18.46 -1.64
C TYR A 252 14.09 -17.91 -0.91
N VAL A 253 14.44 -18.59 0.17
CA VAL A 253 15.66 -18.32 0.95
C VAL A 253 16.71 -19.38 0.63
N PRO A 254 17.93 -18.98 0.25
CA PRO A 254 19.05 -19.89 0.16
C PRO A 254 19.54 -20.28 1.56
N LEU A 255 19.40 -21.55 1.93
CA LEU A 255 19.91 -22.11 3.19
C LEU A 255 20.82 -23.30 2.93
N GLY A 256 21.90 -23.40 3.69
CA GLY A 256 22.87 -24.46 3.54
C GLY A 256 23.89 -24.47 4.66
N LEU A 257 24.48 -25.65 4.87
CA LEU A 257 25.66 -25.86 5.71
C LEU A 257 26.77 -26.45 4.83
N ASN A 258 28.02 -26.07 5.08
CA ASN A 258 29.21 -26.62 4.42
C ASN A 258 29.10 -26.65 2.88
N ASP A 259 28.86 -25.48 2.27
CA ASP A 259 28.84 -25.27 0.81
C ASP A 259 27.70 -25.96 0.02
N LYS A 260 26.74 -26.60 0.69
CA LYS A 260 25.52 -27.14 0.05
C LYS A 260 24.31 -26.24 0.30
N THR A 261 24.05 -25.32 -0.64
CA THR A 261 22.90 -24.41 -0.57
C THR A 261 21.69 -24.99 -1.29
N SER A 262 20.55 -25.07 -0.59
CA SER A 262 19.23 -25.37 -1.13
C SER A 262 18.32 -24.15 -1.00
N TYR A 263 17.31 -24.05 -1.86
CA TYR A 263 16.33 -22.98 -1.83
C TYR A 263 15.06 -23.46 -1.13
N TYR A 264 14.67 -22.79 -0.06
CA TYR A 264 13.47 -23.10 0.72
C TYR A 264 12.42 -22.01 0.49
N PRO A 265 11.17 -22.37 0.14
CA PRO A 265 10.11 -21.40 -0.03
C PRO A 265 9.84 -20.69 1.30
N LEU A 266 9.78 -19.37 1.30
CA LEU A 266 9.62 -18.54 2.49
C LEU A 266 8.20 -17.97 2.56
N GLU A 267 7.80 -17.23 1.54
CA GLU A 267 6.51 -16.54 1.50
C GLU A 267 5.96 -16.59 0.09
N GLN A 268 4.66 -16.83 -0.02
CA GLN A 268 3.89 -16.67 -1.24
C GLN A 268 3.03 -15.41 -1.13
N GLN A 269 3.11 -14.57 -2.15
CA GLN A 269 2.24 -13.43 -2.35
C GLN A 269 1.46 -13.62 -3.65
N THR A 270 0.14 -13.66 -3.58
CA THR A 270 -0.73 -13.80 -4.75
C THR A 270 -1.58 -12.53 -4.90
N ILE A 271 -1.49 -11.90 -6.05
CA ILE A 271 -2.36 -10.78 -6.44
C ILE A 271 -3.49 -11.34 -7.31
N HIS A 272 -4.73 -11.14 -6.88
CA HIS A 272 -5.95 -11.52 -7.60
C HIS A 272 -6.60 -10.29 -8.23
N PHE A 273 -6.88 -10.34 -9.53
CA PHE A 273 -7.46 -9.25 -10.31
C PHE A 273 -8.92 -9.54 -10.67
N HIS A 274 -9.75 -8.50 -10.60
CA HIS A 274 -11.19 -8.60 -10.86
C HIS A 274 -11.63 -7.61 -11.94
N ASP A 275 -12.65 -7.98 -12.73
CA ASP A 275 -13.15 -7.20 -13.88
C ASP A 275 -13.71 -5.82 -13.50
N ASN A 276 -14.06 -5.62 -12.22
CA ASN A 276 -14.55 -4.35 -11.70
C ASN A 276 -13.42 -3.36 -11.35
N GLY A 277 -12.17 -3.65 -11.72
CA GLY A 277 -11.02 -2.80 -11.39
C GLY A 277 -10.61 -2.87 -9.92
N TYR A 278 -11.03 -3.92 -9.21
CA TYR A 278 -10.50 -4.28 -7.90
C TYR A 278 -9.38 -5.32 -8.04
N TYR A 279 -8.42 -5.29 -7.12
CA TYR A 279 -7.49 -6.39 -6.92
C TYR A 279 -7.25 -6.59 -5.43
N LYS A 280 -6.89 -7.82 -5.06
CA LYS A 280 -6.59 -8.22 -3.70
C LYS A 280 -5.21 -8.86 -3.64
N ILE A 281 -4.46 -8.60 -2.58
CA ILE A 281 -3.18 -9.26 -2.34
C ILE A 281 -3.32 -10.16 -1.13
N ASP A 282 -3.10 -11.46 -1.34
CA ASP A 282 -3.03 -12.47 -0.30
C ASP A 282 -1.56 -12.83 -0.04
N ARG A 283 -1.24 -13.12 1.23
CA ARG A 283 0.09 -13.53 1.68
C ARG A 283 -0.02 -14.80 2.50
N LYS A 284 0.93 -15.71 2.29
CA LYS A 284 1.03 -16.99 3.01
C LYS A 284 2.50 -17.32 3.26
N ILE A 285 2.89 -17.51 4.50
CA ILE A 285 4.21 -18.06 4.81
C ILE A 285 4.23 -19.55 4.42
N LEU A 286 5.27 -19.96 3.71
CA LEU A 286 5.51 -21.33 3.26
C LEU A 286 6.72 -21.97 3.93
N PHE A 287 7.37 -21.23 4.83
CA PHE A 287 8.68 -21.61 5.33
C PHE A 287 8.63 -22.77 6.31
N GLU A 288 9.20 -23.89 5.86
CA GLU A 288 9.52 -25.03 6.71
C GLU A 288 11.04 -25.07 6.90
N PRO A 289 11.55 -24.87 8.13
CA PRO A 289 12.98 -24.85 8.37
C PRO A 289 13.60 -26.23 8.12
N PRO A 290 14.80 -26.29 7.51
CA PRO A 290 15.50 -27.56 7.35
C PRO A 290 15.91 -28.16 8.69
N GLU A 291 15.65 -29.45 8.85
CA GLU A 291 16.13 -30.24 9.99
C GLU A 291 17.55 -30.76 9.75
N TYR A 292 18.43 -30.53 10.71
CA TYR A 292 19.81 -31.04 10.67
C TYR A 292 20.13 -31.90 11.89
N ASN A 293 21.16 -32.74 11.76
CA ASN A 293 21.66 -33.54 12.86
C ASN A 293 22.14 -32.64 14.02
N LYS A 294 21.51 -32.77 15.20
CA LYS A 294 21.81 -31.95 16.37
C LYS A 294 23.27 -32.01 16.82
N LYS A 295 23.93 -33.18 16.75
CA LYS A 295 25.36 -33.30 17.15
C LYS A 295 26.24 -32.45 16.23
N MET A 296 25.98 -32.52 14.92
CA MET A 296 26.68 -31.68 13.93
C MET A 296 26.43 -30.19 14.20
N LEU A 297 25.17 -29.80 14.44
CA LEU A 297 24.84 -28.41 14.76
C LEU A 297 25.51 -27.92 16.04
N PHE A 298 25.64 -28.76 17.07
CA PHE A 298 26.38 -28.42 18.29
C PHE A 298 27.84 -28.08 18.01
N HIS A 299 28.52 -28.86 17.17
CA HIS A 299 29.90 -28.57 16.77
C HIS A 299 29.99 -27.25 16.01
N ILE A 300 29.10 -27.05 15.03
CA ILE A 300 29.05 -25.83 14.22
C ILE A 300 28.76 -24.60 15.09
N TYR A 301 27.79 -24.69 16.00
CA TYR A 301 27.44 -23.65 16.95
C TYR A 301 28.64 -23.26 17.82
N ASN A 302 29.31 -24.23 18.42
CA ASN A 302 30.48 -23.98 19.26
C ASN A 302 31.66 -23.38 18.47
N SER A 303 31.87 -23.82 17.23
CA SER A 303 32.86 -23.21 16.33
C SER A 303 32.54 -21.74 16.05
N ASN A 304 31.28 -21.38 15.81
CA ASN A 304 30.88 -19.99 15.59
C ASN A 304 30.99 -19.13 16.85
N ILE A 305 30.70 -19.69 18.03
CA ILE A 305 30.91 -18.99 19.30
C ILE A 305 32.41 -18.71 19.52
N ALA A 306 33.27 -19.69 19.25
CA ALA A 306 34.72 -19.49 19.32
C ALA A 306 35.20 -18.41 18.33
N LEU A 307 34.59 -18.35 17.14
CA LEU A 307 34.88 -17.33 16.13
C LEU A 307 34.49 -15.93 16.61
N LEU A 308 33.30 -15.77 17.21
CA LEU A 308 32.88 -14.51 17.82
C LEU A 308 33.84 -14.05 18.92
N HIS A 309 34.25 -14.95 19.81
CA HIS A 309 35.21 -14.61 20.87
C HIS A 309 36.58 -14.18 20.34
N LYS A 310 37.02 -14.72 19.19
CA LYS A 310 38.24 -14.25 18.52
C LYS A 310 38.07 -12.84 17.97
N LEU A 311 36.92 -12.53 17.38
CA LEU A 311 36.60 -11.18 16.92
C LEU A 311 36.52 -10.17 18.06
N GLU A 312 35.86 -10.51 19.17
CA GLU A 312 35.78 -9.67 20.38
C GLU A 312 37.17 -9.32 20.93
N LYS A 313 38.11 -10.28 20.87
CA LYS A 313 39.49 -10.10 21.33
C LYS A 313 40.43 -9.50 20.27
N ASN A 314 39.92 -9.09 19.11
CA ASN A 314 40.70 -8.61 17.96
C ASN A 314 41.82 -9.57 17.52
N ILE A 315 41.60 -10.88 17.65
CA ILE A 315 42.54 -11.90 17.21
C ILE A 315 42.44 -12.05 15.69
N LYS A 316 43.59 -12.07 15.01
CA LYS A 316 43.66 -12.24 13.55
C LYS A 316 43.08 -13.60 13.13
N LEU A 317 42.06 -13.57 12.27
CA LEU A 317 41.43 -14.76 11.73
C LEU A 317 42.28 -15.39 10.60
N THR A 318 42.32 -16.71 10.56
CA THR A 318 42.85 -17.49 9.45
C THR A 318 41.95 -17.36 8.20
N GLU A 319 42.47 -17.70 7.01
CA GLU A 319 41.68 -17.65 5.78
C GLU A 319 40.45 -18.57 5.82
N ARG A 320 40.55 -19.70 6.52
CA ARG A 320 39.41 -20.59 6.75
C ARG A 320 38.35 -19.93 7.63
N GLU A 321 38.76 -19.33 8.74
CA GLU A 321 37.84 -18.64 9.67
C GLU A 321 37.16 -17.43 9.03
N LYS A 322 37.83 -16.74 8.10
CA LYS A 322 37.19 -15.67 7.30
C LYS A 322 36.07 -16.22 6.40
N LYS A 323 36.24 -17.42 5.84
CA LYS A 323 35.17 -18.08 5.08
C LYS A 323 34.03 -18.52 6.00
N ASP A 324 34.35 -19.04 7.18
CA ASP A 324 33.35 -19.43 8.18
C ASP A 324 32.55 -18.19 8.66
N LEU A 325 33.22 -17.04 8.82
CA LEU A 325 32.58 -15.79 9.20
C LEU A 325 31.49 -15.33 8.22
N ASN A 326 31.66 -15.57 6.91
CA ASN A 326 30.63 -15.26 5.91
C ASN A 326 29.35 -16.08 6.09
N HIS A 327 29.46 -17.29 6.65
CA HIS A 327 28.35 -18.20 6.90
C HIS A 327 27.80 -18.09 8.33
N LEU A 328 28.47 -17.35 9.21
CA LEU A 328 28.10 -17.25 10.61
C LEU A 328 26.64 -16.80 10.82
N PRO A 329 26.11 -15.77 10.12
CA PRO A 329 24.72 -15.37 10.33
C PRO A 329 23.68 -16.39 9.91
N SER A 330 23.84 -17.00 8.72
CA SER A 330 22.93 -18.05 8.25
C SER A 330 23.00 -19.28 9.14
N THR A 331 24.18 -19.59 9.66
CA THR A 331 24.39 -20.74 10.54
C THR A 331 23.74 -20.53 11.92
N PHE A 332 23.88 -19.37 12.54
CA PHE A 332 23.18 -19.08 13.80
C PHE A 332 21.66 -19.09 13.63
N MET A 333 21.16 -18.58 12.49
CA MET A 333 19.74 -18.69 12.15
C MET A 333 19.31 -20.16 12.03
N ILE A 334 20.06 -21.00 11.31
CA ILE A 334 19.78 -22.44 11.20
C ILE A 334 19.79 -23.12 12.57
N CYS A 335 20.78 -22.83 13.42
CA CYS A 335 20.84 -23.33 14.79
C CYS A 335 19.58 -22.96 15.58
N TYR A 336 19.16 -21.69 15.55
CA TYR A 336 17.95 -21.24 16.23
C TYR A 336 16.70 -21.99 15.71
N LEU A 337 16.55 -22.10 14.40
CA LEU A 337 15.44 -22.83 13.77
C LEU A 337 15.43 -24.34 14.10
N ASN A 338 16.55 -24.89 14.59
CA ASN A 338 16.71 -26.28 15.01
C ASN A 338 16.75 -26.45 16.55
N GLY A 339 16.28 -25.45 17.32
CA GLY A 339 16.10 -25.53 18.78
C GLY A 339 17.29 -25.07 19.63
N PHE A 340 18.25 -24.35 19.06
CA PHE A 340 19.31 -23.67 19.81
C PHE A 340 18.84 -22.25 20.14
N GLU A 341 18.01 -22.11 21.17
CA GLU A 341 17.33 -20.84 21.51
C GLU A 341 18.28 -19.64 21.64
N ASP A 342 19.45 -19.85 22.24
CA ASP A 342 20.45 -18.79 22.45
C ASP A 342 21.07 -18.26 21.15
N ALA A 343 21.03 -19.04 20.06
CA ALA A 343 21.72 -18.71 18.81
C ALA A 343 21.24 -17.39 18.20
N LYS A 344 19.94 -17.08 18.33
CA LYS A 344 19.37 -15.82 17.86
C LYS A 344 19.89 -14.63 18.66
N GLN A 345 19.92 -14.74 19.99
CA GLN A 345 20.41 -13.65 20.83
C GLN A 345 21.90 -13.41 20.58
N LYS A 346 22.70 -14.48 20.48
CA LYS A 346 24.13 -14.39 20.12
C LYS A 346 24.37 -13.71 18.78
N LEU A 347 23.53 -14.00 17.78
CA LEU A 347 23.59 -13.31 16.49
C LEU A 347 23.32 -11.81 16.63
N ILE A 348 22.28 -11.43 17.39
CA ILE A 348 21.92 -10.03 17.64
C ILE A 348 23.05 -9.29 18.35
N ASP A 349 23.63 -9.88 19.39
CA ASP A 349 24.72 -9.29 20.17
C ASP A 349 25.98 -9.07 19.32
N ALA A 350 26.22 -9.95 18.34
CA ALA A 350 27.35 -9.86 17.43
C ALA A 350 27.25 -8.71 16.41
N LYS A 351 26.13 -7.98 16.33
CA LYS A 351 25.87 -6.95 15.30
C LYS A 351 27.04 -5.99 15.07
N GLU A 352 27.57 -5.38 16.13
CA GLU A 352 28.64 -4.37 16.00
C GLU A 352 29.97 -5.02 15.58
N LEU A 353 30.22 -6.28 15.94
CA LEU A 353 31.40 -7.04 15.50
C LEU A 353 31.34 -7.39 14.01
N LEU A 354 30.14 -7.62 13.46
CA LEU A 354 29.94 -8.00 12.06
C LEU A 354 29.91 -6.79 11.12
N LYS A 355 29.57 -5.60 11.62
CA LYS A 355 29.42 -4.35 10.85
C LYS A 355 30.62 -3.95 9.99
N PRO A 356 31.90 -4.15 10.43
CA PRO A 356 33.06 -3.88 9.58
C PRO A 356 33.15 -4.78 8.34
N PHE A 357 32.48 -5.93 8.35
CA PHE A 357 32.51 -6.91 7.26
C PHE A 357 31.25 -6.80 6.41
N THR A 358 31.27 -5.95 5.38
CA THR A 358 30.08 -5.58 4.58
C THR A 358 29.24 -6.79 4.14
N GLN A 359 29.87 -7.83 3.58
CA GLN A 359 29.15 -9.02 3.09
C GLN A 359 28.51 -9.82 4.23
N VAL A 360 29.21 -9.96 5.35
CA VAL A 360 28.71 -10.66 6.55
C VAL A 360 27.56 -9.87 7.16
N TYR A 361 27.68 -8.54 7.21
CA TYR A 361 26.64 -7.67 7.74
C TYR A 361 25.36 -7.68 6.90
N LEU A 362 25.47 -7.81 5.57
CA LEU A 362 24.32 -8.05 4.70
C LEU A 362 23.65 -9.39 5.02
N SER A 363 24.43 -10.47 5.11
CA SER A 363 23.94 -11.80 5.52
C SER A 363 23.25 -11.77 6.89
N PHE A 364 23.78 -11.00 7.84
CA PHE A 364 23.16 -10.76 9.15
C PHE A 364 21.79 -10.07 9.04
N LYS A 365 21.65 -9.03 8.21
CA LYS A 365 20.37 -8.36 8.01
C LYS A 365 19.32 -9.30 7.42
N GLU A 366 19.72 -10.12 6.45
CA GLU A 366 18.85 -11.13 5.84
C GLU A 366 18.41 -12.19 6.84
N ALA A 367 19.35 -12.76 7.60
CA ALA A 367 19.05 -13.75 8.64
C ALA A 367 18.03 -13.22 9.66
N LEU A 368 18.22 -11.98 10.14
CA LEU A 368 17.25 -11.37 11.04
C LEU A 368 15.91 -11.02 10.36
N ARG A 369 15.89 -10.72 9.06
CA ARG A 369 14.64 -10.49 8.31
C ARG A 369 13.79 -11.75 8.29
N ILE A 370 14.40 -12.88 7.97
CA ILE A 370 13.75 -14.20 7.94
C ILE A 370 13.21 -14.55 9.34
N LEU A 371 14.06 -14.44 10.38
CA LEU A 371 13.65 -14.70 11.77
C LEU A 371 12.52 -13.78 12.26
N ARG A 372 12.42 -12.55 11.74
CA ARG A 372 11.28 -11.66 12.05
C ARG A 372 10.01 -12.14 11.36
N LYS A 373 10.06 -12.49 10.06
CA LYS A 373 8.88 -13.00 9.33
C LYS A 373 8.27 -14.23 10.02
N MET A 374 9.12 -15.14 10.51
CA MET A 374 8.66 -16.32 11.25
C MET A 374 7.95 -16.03 12.58
N LYS A 375 8.21 -14.87 13.21
CA LYS A 375 7.57 -14.55 14.50
C LYS A 375 6.09 -14.16 14.34
N TYR A 376 5.69 -13.65 13.17
CA TYR A 376 4.35 -13.14 12.92
C TYR A 376 3.32 -14.25 12.56
N ASP A 377 3.75 -15.50 12.39
CA ASP A 377 2.86 -16.65 12.16
C ASP A 377 2.31 -17.28 13.45
N VAL A 378 2.87 -16.93 14.62
CA VAL A 378 2.49 -17.52 15.92
C VAL A 378 1.52 -16.61 16.69
N GLN A 379 0.91 -15.62 16.03
CA GLN A 379 -0.08 -14.71 16.63
C GLN A 379 -1.44 -14.74 15.94
#